data_AF-A0A938BJH7-F1
#
_entry.id   AF-A0A938BJH7-F1
#
_cell.length_a   1.000
_cell.length_b   1.000
_cell.length_c   1.000
_cell.angle_alpha   90.00
_cell.angle_beta   90.00
_cell.angle_gamma   90.00
#
_symmetry.space_group_name_H-M   'P 1'
#
loop_
_entity.id
_entity.type
_entity.pdbx_description
1 polymer ?
#
loop_
_entity_poly.entity_id
_entity_poly.type
_entity_poly.pdbx_seq_one_letter_code
_entity_poly.pdbx_strand_id
1 'polypeptide(L)' 'MAVTFGYGVPVLASPGIHGYPTPGYVALDPTTTLRAALRAETSGYDALWVADHLMLGRDDAILEGWTVISAL' A
#
# COMPACT_ATOMS: atom_id res chain seq x y z
N MET A 1 -9.74 25.74 -6.93
CA MET A 1 -9.16 24.69 -6.07
C MET A 1 -8.61 23.63 -6.99
N ALA A 2 -7.32 23.27 -6.89
CA ALA A 2 -6.74 22.21 -7.70
C ALA A 2 -7.14 20.84 -7.14
N VAL A 3 -7.32 19.83 -8.00
CA VAL A 3 -7.56 18.44 -7.59
C VAL A 3 -6.22 17.82 -7.16
N THR A 4 -6.21 17.14 -6.03
CA THR A 4 -5.06 16.37 -5.52
C THR A 4 -5.33 14.88 -5.60
N PHE A 5 -4.28 14.08 -5.69
CA PHE A 5 -4.37 12.62 -5.79
C PHE A 5 -3.56 11.94 -4.68
N GLY A 6 -4.17 10.94 -4.04
CA GLY A 6 -3.50 10.04 -3.10
C GLY A 6 -3.22 8.67 -3.71
N TYR A 7 -2.11 8.05 -3.32
CA TYR A 7 -1.76 6.68 -3.71
C TYR A 7 -1.97 5.72 -2.53
N GLY A 8 -2.80 4.69 -2.74
CA GLY A 8 -2.98 3.61 -1.77
C GLY A 8 -1.83 2.61 -1.87
N VAL A 9 -1.04 2.50 -0.80
CA VAL A 9 0.11 1.58 -0.74
C VAL A 9 -0.38 0.14 -0.58
N PRO A 10 -0.01 -0.80 -1.47
CA PRO A 10 -0.46 -2.20 -1.40
C PRO A 10 0.28 -2.98 -0.31
N VAL A 11 -0.08 -2.74 0.95
CA VAL A 11 0.61 -3.33 2.12
C VAL A 11 0.19 -4.75 2.47
N LEU A 12 -0.76 -5.35 1.75
CA LEU A 12 -1.22 -6.71 2.06
C LEU A 12 -1.40 -7.57 0.82
N ALA A 13 -1.23 -8.88 0.99
CA ALA A 13 -1.55 -9.86 -0.05
C ALA A 13 -3.07 -9.99 -0.18
N SER A 14 -3.69 -9.36 -1.19
CA SER A 14 -5.15 -9.30 -1.36
C SER A 14 -5.68 -10.06 -2.60
N PRO A 15 -5.19 -11.28 -2.94
CA PRO A 15 -5.69 -11.95 -4.13
C PRO A 15 -7.18 -12.30 -3.91
N GLY A 16 -8.07 -11.65 -4.65
CA GLY A 16 -9.52 -11.91 -4.60
C GLY A 16 -10.32 -11.08 -3.59
N ILE A 17 -9.72 -10.12 -2.88
CA ILE A 17 -10.50 -9.17 -2.05
C ILE A 17 -11.19 -8.17 -2.97
N HIS A 18 -12.50 -8.34 -3.16
CA HIS A 18 -13.29 -7.49 -4.04
C HIS A 18 -13.39 -6.06 -3.48
N GLY A 19 -13.11 -5.07 -4.33
CA GLY A 19 -13.22 -3.65 -3.96
C GLY A 19 -12.08 -3.11 -3.10
N TYR A 20 -11.00 -3.87 -2.88
CA TYR A 20 -9.82 -3.33 -2.20
C TYR A 20 -9.09 -2.30 -3.09
N PRO A 21 -8.77 -1.09 -2.60
CA PRO A 21 -8.37 0.03 -3.44
C PRO A 21 -6.88 0.04 -3.84
N THR A 22 -6.21 -1.11 -3.77
CA THR A 22 -4.79 -1.25 -4.15
C THR A 22 -4.60 -2.49 -5.04
N PRO A 23 -3.49 -2.58 -5.80
CA PRO A 23 -3.14 -3.81 -6.51
C PRO A 23 -3.18 -5.05 -5.61
N GLY A 24 -3.70 -6.15 -6.16
CA GLY A 24 -3.83 -7.42 -5.44
C GLY A 24 -2.59 -8.30 -5.54
N TYR A 25 -1.71 -8.25 -4.55
CA TYR A 25 -0.55 -9.14 -4.50
C TYR A 25 -0.96 -10.57 -4.14
N VAL A 26 -0.41 -11.56 -4.86
CA VAL A 26 -0.55 -12.98 -4.47
C VAL A 26 0.36 -13.31 -3.28
N ALA A 27 1.56 -12.71 -3.26
CA ALA A 27 2.52 -12.79 -2.17
C ALA A 27 3.09 -11.38 -1.91
N LEU A 28 3.22 -11.01 -0.65
CA LEU A 28 3.67 -9.70 -0.23
C LEU A 28 5.20 -9.63 -0.18
N ASP A 29 5.78 -8.66 -0.89
CA ASP A 29 7.22 -8.35 -0.86
C ASP A 29 7.44 -6.90 -0.38
N PRO A 30 8.02 -6.68 0.82
CA PRO A 30 8.24 -5.34 1.36
C PRO A 30 9.03 -4.42 0.41
N THR A 31 10.06 -4.94 -0.26
CA THR A 31 10.92 -4.12 -1.12
C THR A 31 10.14 -3.58 -2.32
N THR A 32 9.35 -4.43 -2.97
CA THR A 32 8.48 -4.01 -4.08
C THR A 32 7.41 -3.02 -3.62
N THR A 33 6.77 -3.27 -2.47
CA THR A 33 5.75 -2.37 -1.91
C THR A 33 6.31 -0.97 -1.61
N LEU A 34 7.46 -0.90 -0.92
CA LEU A 34 8.07 0.39 -0.57
C LEU A 34 8.56 1.16 -1.80
N ARG A 35 9.15 0.48 -2.80
CA ARG A 35 9.51 1.14 -4.07
C ARG A 35 8.30 1.68 -4.82
N ALA A 36 7.16 0.99 -4.78
CA ALA A 36 5.93 1.48 -5.41
C ALA A 36 5.41 2.75 -4.71
N ALA A 37 5.46 2.79 -3.37
CA ALA A 37 5.14 3.98 -2.60
C ALA A 37 6.05 5.17 -2.95
N LEU A 38 7.38 4.97 -2.98
CA LEU A 38 8.34 6.01 -3.39
C LEU A 38 8.14 6.47 -4.85
N ARG A 39 7.67 5.59 -5.73
CA ARG A 39 7.36 5.96 -7.12
C ARG A 39 6.21 6.96 -7.21
N ALA A 40 5.29 6.97 -6.24
CA ALA A 40 4.17 7.89 -6.22
C ALA A 40 4.63 9.35 -6.16
N GLU A 41 5.70 9.66 -5.42
CA GLU A 41 6.29 11.00 -5.35
C GLU A 41 6.71 11.49 -6.74
N THR A 42 7.53 10.70 -7.44
CA THR A 42 7.98 11.03 -8.82
C THR A 42 6.84 11.02 -9.86
N SER A 43 5.68 10.47 -9.51
CA SER A 43 4.50 10.42 -10.37
C SER A 43 3.50 11.55 -10.09
N GLY A 44 3.80 12.45 -9.14
CA GLY A 44 2.99 13.63 -8.83
C GLY A 44 1.81 13.38 -7.90
N TYR A 45 1.80 12.31 -7.11
CA TYR A 45 0.82 12.12 -6.04
C TYR A 45 1.16 13.00 -4.84
N ASP A 46 0.13 13.58 -4.23
CA ASP A 46 0.26 14.52 -3.10
C ASP A 46 0.32 13.81 -1.74
N ALA A 47 -0.17 12.58 -1.67
CA ALA A 47 -0.28 11.82 -0.44
C ALA A 47 -0.15 10.32 -0.66
N LEU A 48 0.30 9.63 0.39
CA LEU A 48 0.23 8.19 0.52
C LEU A 48 -0.89 7.82 1.51
N TRP A 49 -1.60 6.74 1.22
CA TRP A 49 -2.54 6.12 2.14
C TRP A 49 -2.06 4.70 2.43
N VAL A 50 -1.86 4.39 3.71
CA VAL A 50 -1.41 3.08 4.18
C VAL A 50 -2.53 2.49 5.01
N ALA A 51 -3.04 1.32 4.61
CA ALA A 51 -4.04 0.60 5.38
C ALA A 51 -3.42 0.05 6.67
N ASP A 52 -4.22 -0.05 7.73
CA ASP A 52 -3.82 -0.68 8.98
C ASP A 52 -4.84 -1.74 9.39
N HIS A 53 -4.36 -2.92 9.77
CA HIS A 53 -5.15 -4.03 10.30
C HIS A 53 -4.28 -4.91 11.19
N LEU A 54 -4.89 -5.48 12.25
CA LEU A 54 -4.20 -6.40 13.15
C LEU A 54 -3.77 -7.69 12.43
N MET A 55 -4.66 -8.26 11.59
CA MET A 55 -4.44 -9.42 10.73
C MET A 55 -5.33 -9.29 9.49
N LEU A 56 -4.73 -9.24 8.31
CA LEU A 56 -5.43 -9.26 7.03
C LEU A 56 -4.49 -9.75 5.92
N GLY A 57 -5.07 -10.16 4.79
CA GLY A 57 -4.35 -10.64 3.64
C GLY A 57 -4.21 -12.16 3.65
N ARG A 58 -3.76 -12.71 2.53
CA ARG A 58 -3.52 -14.14 2.38
C ARG A 58 -2.42 -14.56 3.35
N ASP A 59 -2.70 -15.61 4.13
CA ASP A 59 -1.78 -16.16 5.14
C ASP A 59 -1.35 -15.08 6.17
N ASP A 60 -2.26 -14.15 6.49
CA ASP A 60 -2.03 -12.99 7.38
C ASP A 60 -0.88 -12.07 6.93
N ALA A 61 -0.53 -12.09 5.63
CA ALA A 61 0.52 -11.27 5.06
C ALA A 61 0.06 -9.81 4.89
N ILE A 62 0.37 -8.99 5.89
CA ILE A 62 0.24 -7.54 5.91
C ILE A 62 1.50 -6.88 6.48
N LEU A 63 1.91 -5.74 5.92
CA LEU A 63 2.89 -4.85 6.52
C LEU A 63 2.19 -3.90 7.50
N GLU A 64 2.71 -3.80 8.71
CA GLU A 64 2.16 -2.90 9.74
C GLU A 64 2.31 -1.43 9.30
N GLY A 65 1.26 -0.63 9.47
CA GLY A 65 1.16 0.68 8.84
C GLY A 65 2.20 1.69 9.33
N TRP A 66 2.49 1.74 10.63
CA TRP A 66 3.43 2.71 11.20
C TRP A 66 4.88 2.42 10.81
N THR A 67 5.26 1.16 10.75
CA THR A 67 6.59 0.73 10.30
C THR A 67 6.80 1.01 8.81
N VAL A 68 5.76 0.83 7.97
CA VAL A 68 5.81 1.24 6.56
C VAL A 68 6.03 2.74 6.43
N ILE A 69 5.23 3.57 7.11
CA ILE A 69 5.35 5.02 7.04
C ILE A 69 6.71 5.50 7.58
N SER A 70 7.22 4.86 8.64
CA SER A 70 8.52 5.23 9.22
C SER A 70 9.71 4.84 8.33
N ALA A 71 9.53 3.90 7.40
CA ALA A 71 10.57 3.43 6.49
C ALA A 71 10.58 4.16 5.13
N LEU A 72 9.55 4.96 4.84
CA LEU A 72 9.40 5.78 3.63
C LEU A 72 9.93 7.19 3.86
#